data_AF-A0A9D4V5V4-F1
#
_entry.id   AF-A0A9D4V5V4-F1
#
_cell.length_a   1.000
_cell.length_b   1.000
_cell.length_c   1.000
_cell.angle_alpha   90.00
_cell.angle_beta   90.00
_cell.angle_gamma   90.00
#
_symmetry.space_group_name_H-M   'P 1'
#
loop_
_entity.id
_entity.type
_entity.pdbx_description
1 polymer ?
#
loop_
_entity_poly.entity_id
_entity_poly.type
_entity_poly.pdbx_seq_one_letter_code
_entity_poly.pdbx_strand_id
1 'polypeptide(L)'
;HECVCVCVCERERERERFGVMARIMAATLLVVLVLMVAGVMASARELEAGAAMEKVAAGEMVYEEEEGELEDGVVNVMPEGLCGYQSKTFSGPCVKRRSCAYQCQVVEHAAAGACHIHHVQRHCYCYRYC
;
A
#
# COMPACT_ATOMS: atom_id res chain seq x y z
N HIS A 1 -44.58 41.52 -34.40
CA HIS A 1 -44.09 40.13 -34.48
C HIS A 1 -42.55 40.17 -34.50
N GLU A 2 -41.90 40.65 -33.45
CA GLU A 2 -40.43 40.83 -33.46
C GLU A 2 -39.85 40.67 -32.03
N CYS A 3 -39.92 39.46 -31.46
CA CYS A 3 -39.22 39.12 -30.19
C CYS A 3 -38.65 37.69 -30.17
N VAL A 4 -38.60 36.98 -31.30
CA VAL A 4 -38.16 35.56 -31.32
C VAL A 4 -36.64 35.41 -31.47
N CYS A 5 -35.94 36.38 -32.07
CA CYS A 5 -34.49 36.25 -32.32
C CYS A 5 -33.61 36.46 -31.07
N VAL A 6 -34.03 37.25 -30.08
CA VAL A 6 -33.15 37.60 -28.95
C VAL A 6 -32.91 36.41 -28.02
N CYS A 7 -33.93 35.61 -27.71
CA CYS A 7 -33.78 34.46 -26.81
C CYS A 7 -32.99 33.29 -27.41
N VAL A 8 -32.96 33.15 -28.74
CA VAL A 8 -32.20 32.09 -29.41
C VAL A 8 -30.70 32.41 -29.39
N CYS A 9 -30.32 33.67 -29.60
CA CYS A 9 -28.92 34.12 -29.55
C CYS A 9 -28.28 33.97 -28.16
N GLU A 10 -29.00 34.22 -27.06
CA GLU A 10 -28.42 34.06 -25.71
C GLU A 10 -28.13 32.59 -25.37
N ARG A 11 -29.02 31.67 -25.79
CA ARG A 11 -28.87 30.23 -25.52
C ARG A 11 -27.73 29.59 -26.32
N GLU A 12 -27.42 30.08 -27.52
CA GLU A 12 -26.24 29.64 -28.29
C GLU A 12 -24.93 30.15 -27.66
N ARG A 13 -24.90 31.38 -27.17
CA ARG A 13 -23.73 31.98 -26.50
C ARG A 13 -23.33 31.26 -25.22
N GLU A 14 -24.30 30.72 -24.48
CA GLU A 14 -24.02 29.89 -23.30
C GLU A 14 -23.43 28.52 -23.67
N ARG A 15 -23.90 27.87 -24.74
CA ARG A 15 -23.31 26.60 -25.22
C ARG A 15 -21.86 26.74 -25.65
N GLU A 16 -21.50 27.86 -26.30
CA GLU A 16 -20.11 28.13 -26.65
C GLU A 16 -19.22 28.31 -25.40
N ARG A 17 -19.73 29.00 -24.37
CA ARG A 17 -19.02 29.13 -23.08
C ARG A 17 -18.84 27.78 -22.38
N PHE A 18 -19.86 26.92 -22.37
CA PHE A 18 -19.76 25.57 -21.83
C PHE A 18 -18.77 24.70 -22.61
N GLY A 19 -18.75 24.82 -23.94
CA GLY A 19 -17.76 24.12 -24.78
C GLY A 19 -16.33 24.56 -24.52
N VAL A 20 -16.10 25.87 -24.33
CA VAL A 20 -14.77 26.42 -23.99
C VAL A 20 -14.34 25.97 -22.59
N MET A 21 -15.22 26.04 -21.59
CA MET A 21 -14.91 25.57 -20.23
C MET A 21 -14.61 24.07 -20.19
N ALA A 22 -15.37 23.25 -20.92
CA ALA A 22 -15.12 21.81 -21.01
C ALA A 22 -13.74 21.49 -21.63
N ARG A 23 -13.33 22.24 -22.68
CA ARG A 23 -12.00 22.10 -23.29
C ARG A 23 -10.88 22.52 -22.33
N ILE A 24 -11.08 23.60 -21.57
CA ILE A 24 -10.12 24.06 -20.56
C ILE A 24 -9.96 22.99 -19.47
N MET A 25 -11.06 22.46 -18.94
CA MET A 25 -11.04 21.42 -17.91
C MET A 25 -10.39 20.12 -18.40
N ALA A 26 -10.63 19.72 -19.64
CA ALA A 26 -9.97 18.56 -20.23
C ALA A 26 -8.45 18.80 -20.39
N ALA A 27 -8.05 19.98 -20.84
CA ALA A 27 -6.64 20.35 -20.99
C ALA A 27 -5.91 20.40 -19.63
N THR A 28 -6.52 20.96 -18.59
CA THR A 28 -5.92 21.00 -17.25
C THR A 28 -5.77 19.60 -16.66
N LEU A 29 -6.79 18.72 -16.83
CA LEU A 29 -6.69 17.32 -16.41
C LEU A 29 -5.54 16.58 -17.13
N LEU A 30 -5.39 16.78 -18.44
CA LEU A 30 -4.28 16.19 -19.21
C LEU A 30 -2.91 16.68 -18.72
N VAL A 31 -2.76 17.98 -18.45
CA VAL A 31 -1.50 18.54 -17.94
C VAL A 31 -1.15 17.95 -16.56
N VAL A 32 -2.13 17.86 -15.65
CA VAL A 32 -1.92 17.25 -14.32
C VAL A 32 -1.51 15.79 -14.47
N LEU A 33 -2.17 15.04 -15.35
CA LEU A 33 -1.84 13.63 -15.58
C LEU A 33 -0.42 13.45 -16.13
N VAL A 34 0.00 14.29 -17.08
CA VAL A 34 1.38 14.29 -17.59
C VAL A 34 2.39 14.62 -16.51
N LEU A 35 2.12 15.62 -15.65
CA LEU A 35 3.00 15.97 -14.52
C LEU A 35 3.12 14.84 -13.50
N MET A 36 2.01 14.15 -13.20
CA MET A 36 2.01 13.00 -12.30
C MET A 36 2.85 11.85 -12.88
N VAL A 37 2.67 11.52 -14.15
CA VAL A 37 3.45 10.47 -14.82
C VAL A 37 4.93 10.85 -14.89
N ALA A 38 5.26 12.09 -15.23
CA ALA A 38 6.64 12.56 -15.25
C ALA A 38 7.30 12.55 -13.85
N GLY A 39 6.56 12.93 -12.81
CA GLY A 39 7.03 12.88 -11.42
C GLY A 39 7.31 11.45 -10.96
N VAL A 40 6.42 10.51 -11.27
CA VAL A 40 6.61 9.08 -10.96
C VAL A 40 7.83 8.51 -11.69
N MET A 41 8.06 8.92 -12.95
CA MET A 41 9.24 8.50 -13.72
C MET A 41 10.56 9.11 -13.21
N ALA A 42 10.52 10.30 -12.59
CA ALA A 42 11.71 10.91 -11.99
C ALA A 42 12.19 10.14 -10.74
N SER A 43 11.27 9.64 -9.91
CA SER A 43 11.59 8.78 -8.76
C SER A 43 12.02 7.36 -9.12
N ALA A 44 11.75 6.89 -10.34
CA ALA A 44 12.21 5.59 -10.81
C ALA A 44 13.70 5.58 -11.21
N ARG A 45 14.29 6.75 -11.56
CA ARG A 45 15.70 6.85 -11.97
C ARG A 45 16.69 6.90 -10.80
N GLU A 46 16.24 7.14 -9.57
CA GLU A 46 17.11 7.12 -8.39
C GLU A 46 17.30 5.70 -7.81
N LEU A 47 16.51 4.70 -8.23
CA LEU A 47 16.66 3.32 -7.75
C LEU A 47 17.84 2.56 -8.39
N GLU A 48 18.31 2.96 -9.57
CA GLU A 48 19.38 2.24 -10.28
C GLU A 48 20.80 2.67 -9.86
N ALA A 49 20.96 3.77 -9.12
CA ALA A 49 22.26 4.27 -8.67
C ALA A 49 22.66 3.81 -7.25
N GLY A 50 21.76 3.15 -6.51
CA GLY A 50 22.00 2.75 -5.11
C GLY A 50 22.47 1.30 -4.89
N ALA A 51 22.50 0.45 -5.91
CA ALA A 51 22.65 -1.00 -5.74
C ALA A 51 24.09 -1.56 -5.87
N ALA A 52 25.12 -0.72 -5.85
CA ALA A 52 26.49 -1.18 -6.01
C ALA A 52 27.46 -0.49 -5.04
N MET A 53 27.47 -0.91 -3.77
CA MET A 53 28.67 -1.09 -2.92
C MET A 53 28.23 -1.28 -1.46
N GLU A 54 28.03 -2.54 -1.04
CA GLU A 54 28.45 -3.04 0.28
C GLU A 54 28.29 -4.57 0.30
N LYS A 55 29.17 -5.29 -0.42
CA LYS A 55 29.34 -6.74 -0.27
C LYS A 55 30.75 -7.02 0.19
N VAL A 56 31.09 -6.81 1.46
CA VAL A 56 32.21 -7.51 2.11
C VAL A 56 31.97 -7.66 3.63
N ALA A 57 31.88 -8.93 4.05
CA ALA A 57 32.22 -9.46 5.37
C ALA A 57 31.28 -9.21 6.56
N ALA A 58 30.21 -9.99 6.63
CA ALA A 58 30.01 -10.97 7.71
C ALA A 58 28.96 -11.97 7.22
N GLY A 59 29.11 -13.25 7.57
CA GLY A 59 28.15 -14.28 7.17
C GLY A 59 26.76 -13.94 7.70
N GLU A 60 25.89 -13.45 6.81
CA GLU A 60 24.50 -13.15 7.09
C GLU A 60 23.63 -14.11 6.26
N MET A 61 22.73 -14.76 6.98
CA MET A 61 21.90 -15.84 6.47
C MET A 61 20.90 -15.24 5.47
N VAL A 62 21.03 -15.62 4.21
CA VAL A 62 20.14 -15.21 3.12
C VAL A 62 18.75 -15.81 3.40
N TYR A 63 17.78 -14.96 3.74
CA TYR A 63 16.38 -15.25 3.44
C TYR A 63 16.13 -14.70 2.03
N GLU A 64 15.77 -15.59 1.10
CA GLU A 64 15.28 -15.18 -0.22
C GLU A 64 13.91 -14.52 -0.03
N GLU A 65 13.85 -13.19 -0.17
CA GLU A 65 12.58 -12.47 -0.33
C GLU A 65 12.09 -12.73 -1.77
N GLU A 66 11.19 -13.70 -1.94
CA GLU A 66 10.33 -13.72 -3.12
C GLU A 66 9.30 -12.59 -2.99
N GLU A 67 9.48 -11.52 -3.80
CA GLU A 67 8.49 -10.46 -3.99
C GLU A 67 7.27 -11.02 -4.76
N GLY A 68 6.39 -11.71 -4.04
CA GLY A 68 5.06 -12.07 -4.50
C GLY A 68 4.09 -10.91 -4.31
N GLU A 69 3.46 -10.51 -5.41
CA GLU A 69 2.43 -9.47 -5.48
C GLU A 69 1.32 -9.65 -4.42
N LEU A 70 0.99 -8.53 -3.79
CA LEU A 70 -0.02 -8.36 -2.76
C LEU A 70 -1.44 -8.56 -3.34
N GLU A 71 -1.90 -9.81 -3.44
CA GLU A 71 -3.33 -10.10 -3.46
C GLU A 71 -3.82 -10.41 -2.04
N ASP A 72 -4.99 -9.84 -1.73
CA ASP A 72 -5.62 -9.67 -0.41
C ASP A 72 -6.14 -10.99 0.19
N GLY A 73 -5.22 -11.95 0.36
CA GLY A 73 -5.44 -13.25 0.98
C GLY A 73 -4.29 -13.55 1.91
N VAL A 74 -4.45 -13.20 3.19
CA VAL A 74 -3.45 -13.45 4.25
C VAL A 74 -3.21 -14.94 4.41
N VAL A 75 -2.34 -15.53 3.59
CA VAL A 75 -1.74 -16.82 3.87
C VAL A 75 -0.65 -16.55 4.90
N ASN A 76 -0.97 -16.77 6.17
CA ASN A 76 0.01 -16.81 7.24
C ASN A 76 0.91 -18.04 7.02
N VAL A 77 1.89 -17.93 6.13
CA VAL A 77 2.92 -18.96 5.96
C VAL A 77 3.69 -19.02 7.28
N MET A 78 3.54 -20.14 7.98
CA MET A 78 4.33 -20.44 9.16
C MET A 78 5.77 -20.68 8.66
N PRO A 79 6.77 -19.92 9.13
CA PRO A 79 8.15 -20.14 8.72
C PRO A 79 8.58 -21.57 9.06
N GLU A 80 9.25 -22.24 8.11
CA GLU A 80 9.65 -23.64 8.25
C GLU A 80 10.51 -23.85 9.51
N GLY A 81 10.21 -24.89 10.29
CA GLY A 81 10.91 -25.19 11.55
C GLY A 81 10.45 -24.39 12.77
N LEU A 82 9.38 -23.60 12.68
CA LEU A 82 8.81 -22.88 13.83
C LEU A 82 7.48 -23.46 14.31
N CYS A 83 7.35 -23.57 15.63
CA CYS A 83 6.17 -24.03 16.35
C CYS A 83 5.38 -22.81 16.83
N GLY A 84 4.15 -22.67 16.34
CA GLY A 84 3.21 -21.64 16.78
C GLY A 84 2.53 -21.98 18.11
N TYR A 85 2.43 -21.02 19.02
CA TYR A 85 1.64 -21.11 20.24
C TYR A 85 0.94 -19.78 20.52
N GLN A 86 -0.24 -19.83 21.16
CA GLN A 86 -0.96 -18.63 21.53
C GLN A 86 -0.20 -17.87 22.63
N SER A 87 -0.02 -16.56 22.44
CA SER A 87 0.61 -15.70 23.44
C SER A 87 -0.22 -15.72 24.73
N LYS A 88 0.45 -15.97 25.86
CA LYS A 88 -0.18 -15.95 27.19
C LYS A 88 -0.19 -14.55 27.80
N THR A 89 0.71 -13.69 27.34
CA THR A 89 0.90 -12.35 27.89
C THR A 89 0.17 -11.27 27.10
N PHE A 90 -0.12 -11.51 25.82
CA PHE A 90 -0.86 -10.57 24.99
C PHE A 90 -2.35 -10.59 25.33
N SER A 91 -2.87 -9.44 25.78
CA SER A 91 -4.28 -9.27 26.13
C SER A 91 -5.01 -8.41 25.08
N GLY A 92 -6.19 -8.88 24.66
CA GLY A 92 -7.08 -8.16 23.74
C GLY A 92 -6.94 -8.55 22.27
N PRO A 93 -7.71 -7.88 21.38
CA PRO A 93 -7.72 -8.19 19.96
C PRO A 93 -6.40 -7.79 19.30
N CYS A 94 -5.86 -8.70 18.50
CA CYS A 94 -4.65 -8.47 17.71
C CYS A 94 -4.97 -7.58 16.49
N VAL A 95 -5.05 -6.27 16.73
CA VAL A 95 -5.28 -5.25 15.68
C VAL A 95 -3.96 -4.83 15.02
N LYS A 96 -2.89 -4.75 15.81
CA LYS A 96 -1.56 -4.29 15.36
C LYS A 96 -0.57 -5.45 15.35
N ARG A 97 -0.24 -5.97 14.16
CA ARG A 97 0.74 -7.06 13.98
C ARG A 97 2.08 -6.78 14.65
N ARG A 98 2.58 -5.54 14.54
CA ARG A 98 3.83 -5.09 15.19
C ARG A 98 3.82 -5.22 16.72
N SER A 99 2.67 -4.98 17.35
CA SER A 99 2.53 -5.09 18.81
C SER A 99 2.61 -6.55 19.26
N CYS A 100 2.00 -7.45 18.49
CA CYS A 100 2.07 -8.89 18.75
C CYS A 100 3.49 -9.42 18.53
N ALA A 101 4.15 -9.02 17.43
CA ALA A 101 5.54 -9.40 17.16
C ALA A 101 6.48 -8.94 18.28
N TYR A 102 6.36 -7.69 18.72
CA TYR A 102 7.15 -7.15 19.84
C TYR A 102 6.88 -7.92 21.14
N GLN A 103 5.62 -8.20 21.46
CA GLN A 103 5.27 -8.97 22.66
C GLN A 103 5.92 -10.36 22.63
N CYS A 104 5.82 -11.04 21.49
CA CYS A 104 6.39 -12.37 21.32
C CYS A 104 7.92 -12.35 21.42
N GLN A 105 8.59 -11.41 20.77
CA GLN A 105 10.06 -11.35 20.75
C GLN A 105 10.66 -10.85 22.08
N VAL A 106 10.06 -9.82 22.68
CA VAL A 106 10.64 -9.15 23.84
C VAL A 106 10.17 -9.77 25.15
N VAL A 107 8.89 -10.18 25.24
CA VAL A 107 8.31 -10.66 26.50
C VAL A 107 8.31 -12.18 26.60
N GLU A 108 7.98 -12.87 25.50
CA GLU A 108 7.92 -14.34 25.48
C GLU A 108 9.16 -15.01 24.88
N HIS A 109 10.17 -14.21 24.50
CA HIS A 109 11.44 -14.66 23.90
C HIS A 109 11.26 -15.63 22.72
N ALA A 110 10.21 -15.41 21.94
CA ALA A 110 9.94 -16.13 20.71
C ALA A 110 10.73 -15.54 19.54
N ALA A 111 10.89 -16.31 18.46
CA ALA A 111 11.55 -15.82 17.25
C ALA A 111 10.67 -14.84 16.46
N ALA A 112 9.35 -15.10 16.40
CA ALA A 112 8.41 -14.25 15.67
C ALA A 112 7.03 -14.22 16.35
N GLY A 113 6.17 -13.30 15.89
CA GLY A 113 4.78 -13.22 16.31
C GLY A 113 3.86 -12.72 15.19
N ALA A 114 2.66 -13.29 15.08
CA ALA A 114 1.65 -12.89 14.10
C ALA A 114 0.22 -12.92 14.67
N CYS A 115 -0.67 -12.15 14.06
CA CYS A 115 -2.09 -12.18 14.39
C CYS A 115 -2.79 -13.29 13.59
N HIS A 116 -3.45 -14.21 14.29
CA HIS A 116 -4.30 -15.24 13.67
C HIS A 116 -5.75 -14.98 14.00
N ILE A 117 -6.60 -15.17 13.00
CA ILE A 117 -8.05 -15.10 13.17
C ILE A 117 -8.53 -16.48 13.61
N HIS A 118 -9.03 -16.56 14.84
CA HIS A 118 -9.80 -17.72 15.30
C HIS A 118 -11.25 -17.29 15.46
N HIS A 119 -12.13 -17.91 14.67
CA HIS A 119 -13.55 -17.57 14.56
C HIS A 119 -13.76 -16.09 14.22
N VAL A 120 -14.00 -15.25 15.23
CA VAL A 120 -14.35 -13.82 15.10
C VAL A 120 -13.27 -12.93 15.73
N GLN A 121 -12.35 -13.50 16.51
CA GLN A 121 -11.34 -12.74 17.26
C GLN A 121 -9.95 -12.97 16.70
N ARG A 122 -9.20 -11.88 16.58
CA ARG A 122 -7.77 -11.91 16.23
C ARG A 122 -6.97 -12.15 17.50
N HIS A 123 -6.29 -13.27 17.59
CA HIS A 123 -5.39 -13.58 18.70
C HIS A 123 -3.94 -13.45 18.25
N CYS A 124 -3.06 -13.11 19.18
CA CYS A 124 -1.62 -13.08 18.94
C CYS A 124 -1.04 -14.49 19.13
N TYR A 125 -0.33 -14.99 18.12
CA TYR A 125 0.45 -16.22 18.21
C TYR A 125 1.93 -15.89 18.12
N CYS A 126 2.71 -16.55 18.96
CA CYS A 126 4.16 -16.50 18.96
C CYS A 126 4.72 -17.77 18.33
N TYR A 127 5.91 -17.65 17.75
CA TYR A 127 6.59 -18.72 17.04
C TYR A 127 7.99 -18.90 17.60
N ARG A 128 8.31 -20.11 18.03
CA ARG A 128 9.65 -20.48 18.48
C ARG A 128 10.18 -21.63 17.64
N TYR A 129 11.49 -21.78 17.55
CA TYR A 129 12.09 -22.94 16.90
C TYR A 129 11.60 -24.23 17.58
N CYS A 130 11.09 -25.15 16.77
CA CYS A 130 11.08 -26.57 17.10
C CYS A 130 12.45 -27.13 16.66
#